data_AF-A0A1B6BIP8-F1
#
_entry.id   AF-A0A1B6BIP8-F1
#
_cell.length_a   1.000
_cell.length_b   1.000
_cell.length_c   1.000
_cell.angle_alpha   90.00
_cell.angle_beta   90.00
_cell.angle_gamma   90.00
#
_symmetry.space_group_name_H-M   'P 1'
#
loop_
_entity.id
_entity.type
_entity.pdbx_description
1 polymer ?
#
loop_
_entity_poly.entity_id
_entity_poly.type
_entity_poly.pdbx_seq_one_letter_code
_entity_poly.pdbx_strand_id
1 'polypeptide(L)'
;MSKLKLMTWNINGRSRSYHNYIFPSFVIDEIMNSDINADIIILTEFIRGRNWPAVSKQLSKKYWRYTYPNKTIKQNEVLIALKKDLKGFDYDSIKLTTVMNTTVQEKPNFFQVESIFNGNSLFIIGVRIKDTKNHDLEFQALNDHFSSLPDASKIICAGDFNEWPSHVKKNLNNIEIYSPRFNDNHSNINPMYRNPSRWSYVTGNSQSPGKAVIDLIATKNVTILRESTDSKSILNNYKMLANYIWDFVTPNNGYGSLKPEDYKSHLAGLPDHAILTASIKT
;
A
#
# COMPACT_ATOMS: atom_id res chain seq x y z
N MET A 1 4.67 24.77 -1.21
CA MET A 1 4.03 23.44 -1.32
C MET A 1 5.03 22.40 -0.84
N SER A 2 4.61 21.48 0.03
CA SER A 2 5.45 20.43 0.59
C SER A 2 5.37 19.16 -0.25
N LYS A 3 6.44 18.36 -0.17
CA LYS A 3 6.53 17.03 -0.75
C LYS A 3 6.51 15.99 0.37
N LEU A 4 5.75 14.92 0.17
CA LEU A 4 5.67 13.75 1.05
C LEU A 4 6.15 12.51 0.31
N LYS A 5 6.88 11.63 0.98
CA LYS A 5 7.20 10.29 0.51
C LYS A 5 6.20 9.27 1.08
N LEU A 6 5.54 8.53 0.21
CA LEU A 6 4.68 7.39 0.56
C LEU A 6 5.43 6.07 0.35
N MET A 7 5.26 5.15 1.31
CA MET A 7 5.54 3.73 1.19
C MET A 7 4.24 2.96 1.50
N THR A 8 3.89 1.97 0.70
CA THR A 8 2.85 0.99 1.03
C THR A 8 3.31 -0.43 0.75
N TRP A 9 2.90 -1.39 1.57
CA TRP A 9 3.34 -2.78 1.46
C TRP A 9 2.30 -3.75 2.03
N ASN A 10 1.84 -4.72 1.24
CA ASN A 10 1.19 -5.91 1.79
C ASN A 10 2.29 -6.80 2.40
N ILE A 11 2.33 -6.86 3.73
CA ILE A 11 3.37 -7.60 4.47
C ILE A 11 3.02 -9.07 4.67
N ASN A 12 1.89 -9.53 4.14
CA ASN A 12 1.46 -10.92 4.16
C ASN A 12 1.48 -11.55 5.58
N GLY A 13 1.00 -10.80 6.57
CA GLY A 13 1.03 -11.23 7.97
C GLY A 13 0.19 -12.48 8.27
N ARG A 14 -0.55 -13.00 7.28
CA ARG A 14 -1.34 -14.23 7.37
C ARG A 14 -0.50 -15.37 7.92
N SER A 15 -0.86 -15.81 9.12
CA SER A 15 -0.34 -17.04 9.70
C SER A 15 -1.50 -18.00 9.91
N ARG A 16 -1.28 -19.30 9.60
CA ARG A 16 -2.20 -20.38 9.97
C ARG A 16 -2.45 -20.43 11.49
N SER A 17 -1.60 -19.80 12.30
CA SER A 17 -1.85 -19.49 13.70
C SER A 17 -1.63 -18.00 13.98
N TYR A 18 -2.73 -17.24 14.03
CA TYR A 18 -2.78 -15.83 14.47
C TYR A 18 -2.10 -15.57 15.84
N HIS A 19 -1.92 -16.62 16.65
CA HIS A 19 -1.26 -16.57 17.95
C HIS A 19 0.26 -16.77 17.86
N ASN A 20 0.76 -17.44 16.82
CA ASN A 20 2.18 -17.77 16.68
C ASN A 20 2.97 -16.83 15.75
N TYR A 21 2.28 -16.00 14.96
CA TYR A 21 2.91 -15.04 14.05
C TYR A 21 4.00 -14.20 14.74
N ILE A 22 5.16 -14.15 14.09
CA ILE A 22 6.28 -13.28 14.42
C ILE A 22 6.44 -12.35 13.23
N PHE A 23 6.37 -11.05 13.48
CA PHE A 23 6.63 -10.02 12.50
C PHE A 23 8.11 -10.09 12.09
N PRO A 24 8.47 -10.32 10.82
CA PRO A 24 9.87 -10.48 10.42
C PRO A 24 10.69 -9.21 10.72
N SER A 25 11.92 -9.36 11.25
CA SER A 25 12.75 -8.20 11.62
C SER A 25 13.11 -7.34 10.42
N PHE A 26 13.46 -7.96 9.29
CA PHE A 26 13.85 -7.24 8.06
C PHE A 26 12.75 -6.30 7.56
N VAL A 27 11.47 -6.59 7.79
CA VAL A 27 10.36 -5.68 7.42
C VAL A 27 10.50 -4.33 8.14
N ILE A 28 11.05 -4.32 9.36
CA ILE A 28 11.36 -3.08 10.09
C ILE A 28 12.64 -2.44 9.60
N ASP A 29 13.65 -3.23 9.23
CA ASP A 29 14.88 -2.70 8.66
C ASP A 29 14.60 -1.99 7.31
N GLU A 30 13.76 -2.56 6.44
CA GLU A 30 13.27 -1.93 5.20
C GLU A 30 12.45 -0.67 5.47
N ILE A 31 11.51 -0.70 6.42
CA ILE A 31 10.70 0.47 6.81
C ILE A 31 11.59 1.62 7.35
N MET A 32 12.64 1.29 8.09
CA MET A 32 13.53 2.25 8.71
C MET A 32 14.65 2.74 7.78
N ASN A 33 14.84 2.07 6.63
CA ASN A 33 15.85 2.35 5.61
C ASN A 33 15.90 3.85 5.22
N SER A 34 17.10 4.41 5.20
CA SER A 34 17.38 5.82 4.87
C SER A 34 17.09 6.18 3.41
N ASP A 35 17.10 5.20 2.51
CA ASP A 35 16.97 5.45 1.08
C ASP A 35 15.49 5.64 0.71
N ILE A 36 14.63 4.78 1.28
CA ILE A 36 13.17 4.96 1.25
C ILE A 36 12.82 6.24 2.01
N ASN A 37 13.15 6.32 3.31
CA ASN A 37 12.85 7.45 4.20
C ASN A 37 11.44 8.05 4.03
N ALA A 38 10.44 7.16 4.04
CA ALA A 38 9.05 7.54 3.88
C ALA A 38 8.56 8.46 5.01
N ASP A 39 7.64 9.37 4.65
CA ASP A 39 6.93 10.25 5.59
C ASP A 39 5.58 9.63 5.99
N ILE A 40 4.95 8.89 5.06
CA ILE A 40 3.74 8.09 5.27
C ILE A 40 4.05 6.64 4.93
N ILE A 41 3.71 5.72 5.83
CA ILE A 41 3.83 4.27 5.61
C ILE A 41 2.46 3.62 5.82
N ILE A 42 2.05 2.74 4.91
CA ILE A 42 0.81 1.98 4.98
C ILE A 42 1.13 0.50 4.84
N LEU A 43 0.81 -0.32 5.86
CA LEU A 43 0.96 -1.77 5.78
C LEU A 43 -0.42 -2.44 5.74
N THR A 44 -0.62 -3.31 4.75
CA THR A 44 -1.81 -4.17 4.62
C THR A 44 -1.46 -5.63 4.93
N GLU A 45 -2.48 -6.45 5.23
CA GLU A 45 -2.32 -7.74 5.92
C GLU A 45 -1.49 -7.64 7.20
N PHE A 46 -1.62 -6.53 7.91
CA PHE A 46 -0.90 -6.31 9.16
C PHE A 46 -1.52 -7.15 10.28
N ILE A 47 -0.70 -7.86 11.03
CA ILE A 47 -1.10 -8.57 12.25
C ILE A 47 -0.13 -8.22 13.37
N ARG A 48 -0.68 -7.88 14.53
CA ARG A 48 0.06 -7.74 15.79
C ARG A 48 0.53 -9.12 16.26
N GLY A 49 1.68 -9.56 15.74
CA GLY A 49 2.40 -10.77 16.15
C GLY A 49 2.94 -10.69 17.58
N ARG A 50 3.49 -11.80 18.09
CA ARG A 50 3.96 -11.88 19.50
C ARG A 50 5.05 -10.88 19.84
N ASN A 51 5.88 -10.50 18.87
CA ASN A 51 6.93 -9.50 18.99
C ASN A 51 6.46 -8.04 18.75
N TRP A 52 5.15 -7.79 18.56
CA TRP A 52 4.63 -6.44 18.30
C TRP A 52 5.06 -5.37 19.30
N PRO A 53 5.17 -5.62 20.63
CA PRO A 53 5.69 -4.60 21.57
C PRO A 53 7.11 -4.13 21.23
N ALA A 54 8.00 -5.05 20.85
CA ALA A 54 9.36 -4.73 20.45
C ALA A 54 9.39 -4.00 19.10
N VAL A 55 8.62 -4.48 18.12
CA VAL A 55 8.46 -3.86 16.79
C VAL A 55 7.92 -2.43 16.89
N SER A 56 6.84 -2.23 17.65
CA SER A 56 6.24 -0.91 17.90
C SER A 56 7.22 0.03 18.58
N LYS A 57 8.08 -0.46 19.50
CA LYS A 57 9.16 0.32 20.13
C LYS A 57 10.29 0.69 19.15
N GLN A 58 10.54 -0.10 18.11
CA GLN A 58 11.53 0.27 17.09
C GLN A 58 10.96 1.33 16.14
N LEU A 59 9.76 1.10 15.61
CA LEU A 59 9.04 2.06 14.77
C LEU A 59 8.82 3.41 15.49
N SER A 60 8.54 3.40 16.81
CA SER A 60 8.31 4.61 17.60
C SER A 60 9.49 5.59 17.66
N LYS A 61 10.70 5.14 17.32
CA LYS A 61 11.88 6.00 17.22
C LYS A 61 11.73 7.08 16.13
N LYS A 62 11.02 6.77 15.04
CA LYS A 62 10.87 7.65 13.86
C LYS A 62 9.42 7.94 13.47
N TYR A 63 8.47 7.09 13.88
CA TYR A 63 7.08 7.14 13.44
C TYR A 63 6.07 7.13 14.60
N TRP A 64 5.05 7.99 14.53
CA TRP A 64 3.76 7.73 15.14
C TRP A 64 3.06 6.56 14.41
N ARG A 65 2.24 5.78 15.11
CA ARG A 65 1.76 4.47 14.62
C ARG A 65 0.30 4.32 14.98
N TYR A 66 -0.54 4.14 13.97
CA TYR A 66 -1.99 4.15 14.07
C TYR A 66 -2.57 2.91 13.40
N THR A 67 -3.50 2.26 14.08
CA THR A 67 -4.13 1.01 13.65
C THR A 67 -5.35 0.77 14.56
N TYR A 68 -6.14 -0.27 14.29
CA TYR A 68 -7.41 -0.57 14.95
C TYR A 68 -7.31 -0.55 16.49
N PRO A 69 -8.19 0.16 17.23
CA PRO A 69 -8.03 0.37 18.67
C PRO A 69 -8.02 -0.94 19.48
N ASN A 70 -8.79 -1.94 19.03
CA ASN A 70 -8.79 -3.29 19.56
C ASN A 70 -8.22 -4.28 18.54
N LYS A 71 -7.58 -5.36 18.99
CA LYS A 71 -7.16 -6.46 18.12
C LYS A 71 -8.36 -7.34 17.80
N THR A 72 -8.89 -7.23 16.58
CA THR A 72 -9.96 -8.12 16.13
C THR A 72 -9.40 -9.52 15.86
N ILE A 73 -9.99 -10.54 16.47
CA ILE A 73 -9.58 -11.94 16.28
C ILE A 73 -9.91 -12.36 14.83
N LYS A 74 -8.94 -13.01 14.16
CA LYS A 74 -9.03 -13.50 12.76
C LYS A 74 -9.26 -12.42 11.68
N GLN A 75 -8.95 -11.15 11.95
CA GLN A 75 -8.99 -10.08 10.95
C GLN A 75 -7.58 -9.56 10.68
N ASN A 76 -7.26 -9.37 9.40
CA ASN A 76 -6.10 -8.60 8.96
C ASN A 76 -6.37 -7.11 9.21
N GLU A 77 -5.46 -6.47 9.93
CA GLU A 77 -5.49 -5.05 10.20
C GLU A 77 -4.74 -4.27 9.10
N VAL A 78 -4.80 -2.96 9.23
CA VAL A 78 -3.99 -1.98 8.49
C VAL A 78 -3.18 -1.21 9.53
N LEU A 79 -1.92 -0.92 9.24
CA LEU A 79 -1.09 -0.01 10.03
C LEU A 79 -0.75 1.21 9.18
N ILE A 80 -1.11 2.39 9.66
CA ILE A 80 -0.61 3.67 9.12
C ILE A 80 0.44 4.20 10.09
N ALA A 81 1.66 4.41 9.61
CA ALA A 81 2.72 5.04 10.37
C ALA A 81 3.11 6.38 9.75
N LEU A 82 3.12 7.43 10.56
CA LEU A 82 3.40 8.80 10.15
C LEU A 82 4.71 9.24 10.78
N LYS A 83 5.64 9.73 9.97
CA LYS A 83 6.94 10.20 10.45
C LYS A 83 6.72 11.32 11.46
N LYS A 84 7.53 11.35 12.51
CA LYS A 84 7.50 12.42 13.52
C LYS A 84 8.06 13.72 12.94
N ASP A 85 7.64 14.83 13.54
CA ASP A 85 8.17 16.17 13.28
C ASP A 85 8.11 16.60 11.79
N LEU A 86 7.11 16.08 11.07
CA LEU A 86 6.83 16.37 9.67
C LEU A 86 6.29 17.79 9.56
N LYS A 87 7.12 18.71 9.07
CA LYS A 87 6.77 20.14 8.95
C LYS A 87 5.45 20.34 8.22
N GLY A 88 4.53 21.06 8.87
CA GLY A 88 3.21 21.39 8.34
C GLY A 88 2.12 20.38 8.69
N PHE A 89 2.44 19.28 9.38
CA PHE A 89 1.49 18.28 9.86
C PHE A 89 1.04 18.58 11.30
N ASP A 90 -0.26 18.56 11.53
CA ASP A 90 -0.88 18.78 12.83
C ASP A 90 -1.25 17.44 13.48
N TYR A 91 -0.39 16.98 14.40
CA TYR A 91 -0.58 15.72 15.11
C TYR A 91 -1.68 15.78 16.18
N ASP A 92 -2.00 16.97 16.70
CA ASP A 92 -3.03 17.16 17.72
C ASP A 92 -4.44 17.12 17.10
N SER A 93 -4.55 17.48 15.81
CA SER A 93 -5.78 17.36 15.01
C SER A 93 -6.13 15.92 14.56
N ILE A 94 -5.34 14.91 14.93
CA ILE A 94 -5.51 13.55 14.40
C ILE A 94 -6.84 12.91 14.82
N LYS A 95 -7.59 12.40 13.83
CA LYS A 95 -8.76 11.54 14.04
C LYS A 95 -8.53 10.19 13.36
N LEU A 96 -8.96 9.12 14.02
CA LEU A 96 -8.80 7.74 13.55
C LEU A 96 -10.17 7.15 13.20
N THR A 97 -10.28 6.54 12.02
CA THR A 97 -11.55 5.99 11.54
C THR A 97 -11.36 4.56 11.02
N THR A 98 -12.11 3.61 11.58
CA THR A 98 -12.22 2.21 11.14
C THR A 98 -13.55 1.90 10.45
N VAL A 99 -14.47 2.87 10.41
CA VAL A 99 -15.84 2.72 9.90
C VAL A 99 -15.99 3.56 8.64
N MET A 100 -16.44 2.95 7.55
CA MET A 100 -16.65 3.63 6.27
C MET A 100 -18.07 4.18 6.19
N ASN A 101 -18.21 5.38 5.62
CA ASN A 101 -19.50 6.02 5.36
C ASN A 101 -20.16 5.38 4.13
N THR A 102 -20.84 4.25 4.34
CA THR A 102 -21.57 3.51 3.30
C THR A 102 -22.64 2.61 3.92
N THR A 103 -23.71 2.36 3.19
CA THR A 103 -24.73 1.36 3.53
C THR A 103 -24.36 -0.06 3.09
N VAL A 104 -23.34 -0.20 2.21
CA VAL A 104 -22.88 -1.50 1.70
C VAL A 104 -22.31 -2.33 2.85
N GLN A 105 -22.81 -3.56 3.03
CA GLN A 105 -22.37 -4.43 4.14
C GLN A 105 -20.92 -4.90 3.97
N GLU A 106 -20.58 -5.33 2.75
CA GLU A 106 -19.24 -5.79 2.41
C GLU A 106 -18.25 -4.63 2.31
N LYS A 107 -17.18 -4.74 3.10
CA LYS A 107 -16.14 -3.71 3.22
C LYS A 107 -14.74 -4.32 3.13
N PRO A 108 -13.78 -3.59 2.57
CA PRO A 108 -12.37 -3.95 2.62
C PRO A 108 -11.81 -3.91 4.05
N ASN A 109 -10.58 -4.37 4.24
CA ASN A 109 -9.83 -3.94 5.42
C ASN A 109 -9.48 -2.47 5.21
N PHE A 110 -10.00 -1.60 6.07
CA PHE A 110 -9.94 -0.14 5.91
C PHE A 110 -9.49 0.52 7.21
N PHE A 111 -8.53 1.43 7.13
CA PHE A 111 -8.17 2.31 8.22
C PHE A 111 -7.79 3.69 7.70
N GLN A 112 -8.23 4.74 8.39
CA GLN A 112 -8.02 6.13 8.02
C GLN A 112 -7.42 6.92 9.18
N VAL A 113 -6.46 7.79 8.84
CA VAL A 113 -5.98 8.90 9.66
C VAL A 113 -6.36 10.20 8.96
N GLU A 114 -7.20 11.01 9.60
CA GLU A 114 -7.48 12.39 9.22
C GLU A 114 -6.60 13.33 10.06
N SER A 115 -6.06 14.39 9.45
CA SER A 115 -5.31 15.46 10.11
C SER A 115 -5.27 16.72 9.23
N ILE A 116 -4.83 17.85 9.75
CA ILE A 116 -4.51 19.05 8.97
C ILE A 116 -3.07 19.00 8.46
N PHE A 117 -2.88 19.18 7.14
CA PHE A 117 -1.58 19.35 6.50
C PHE A 117 -1.50 20.66 5.72
N ASN A 118 -0.63 21.58 6.16
CA ASN A 118 -0.52 22.96 5.70
C ASN A 118 -1.90 23.66 5.62
N GLY A 119 -2.67 23.61 6.70
CA GLY A 119 -3.98 24.25 6.80
C GLY A 119 -5.12 23.61 5.98
N ASN A 120 -4.90 22.45 5.37
CA ASN A 120 -5.91 21.72 4.59
C ASN A 120 -6.15 20.34 5.21
N SER A 121 -7.40 19.85 5.22
CA SER A 121 -7.71 18.48 5.65
C SER A 121 -7.06 17.45 4.72
N LEU A 122 -6.29 16.54 5.32
CA LEU A 122 -5.62 15.41 4.68
C LEU A 122 -6.13 14.09 5.26
N PHE A 123 -6.62 13.23 4.38
CA PHE A 123 -7.11 11.89 4.68
C PHE A 123 -6.12 10.87 4.14
N ILE A 124 -5.42 10.20 5.05
CA ILE A 124 -4.49 9.11 4.74
C ILE A 124 -5.24 7.80 4.99
N ILE A 125 -5.44 7.02 3.95
CA ILE A 125 -6.29 5.82 3.97
C ILE A 125 -5.46 4.62 3.53
N GLY A 126 -5.46 3.58 4.36
CA GLY A 126 -4.91 2.27 4.01
C GLY A 126 -6.04 1.30 3.73
N VAL A 127 -5.98 0.63 2.58
CA VAL A 127 -7.03 -0.28 2.14
C VAL A 127 -6.49 -1.63 1.67
N ARG A 128 -7.19 -2.71 2.00
CA ARG A 128 -7.10 -4.00 1.32
C ARG A 128 -8.47 -4.47 0.86
N ILE A 129 -8.73 -4.39 -0.44
CA ILE A 129 -9.87 -5.09 -1.06
C ILE A 129 -9.60 -6.59 -0.92
N LYS A 130 -10.57 -7.37 -0.46
CA LYS A 130 -10.41 -8.81 -0.26
C LYS A 130 -10.68 -9.53 -1.59
N ASP A 131 -9.78 -10.44 -2.01
CA ASP A 131 -10.07 -11.34 -3.15
C ASP A 131 -11.19 -12.32 -2.77
N THR A 132 -12.42 -11.87 -3.00
CA THR A 132 -13.67 -12.59 -2.73
C THR A 132 -14.65 -12.35 -3.88
N LYS A 133 -15.75 -13.12 -3.90
CA LYS A 133 -16.85 -12.90 -4.85
C LYS A 133 -17.53 -11.53 -4.72
N ASN A 134 -17.29 -10.82 -3.61
CA ASN A 134 -17.96 -9.57 -3.27
C ASN A 134 -17.06 -8.34 -3.49
N HIS A 135 -15.92 -8.48 -4.17
CA HIS A 135 -14.93 -7.41 -4.38
C HIS A 135 -15.52 -6.11 -4.96
N ASP A 136 -16.44 -6.17 -5.94
CA ASP A 136 -17.09 -4.97 -6.50
C ASP A 136 -17.95 -4.20 -5.47
N LEU A 137 -18.53 -4.88 -4.47
CA LEU A 137 -19.21 -4.23 -3.34
C LEU A 137 -18.21 -3.53 -2.42
N GLU A 138 -17.01 -4.07 -2.24
CA GLU A 138 -15.95 -3.41 -1.47
C GLU A 138 -15.42 -2.14 -2.17
N PHE A 139 -15.38 -2.14 -3.51
CA PHE A 139 -15.14 -0.93 -4.29
C PHE A 139 -16.27 0.09 -4.14
N GLN A 140 -17.53 -0.35 -4.18
CA GLN A 140 -18.68 0.53 -3.95
C GLN A 140 -18.61 1.17 -2.54
N ALA A 141 -18.34 0.37 -1.50
CA ALA A 141 -18.15 0.84 -0.13
C ALA A 141 -17.07 1.92 -0.02
N LEU A 142 -15.96 1.75 -0.76
CA LEU A 142 -14.86 2.71 -0.80
C LEU A 142 -15.22 3.98 -1.59
N ASN A 143 -15.92 3.85 -2.71
CA ASN A 143 -16.41 4.97 -3.51
C ASN A 143 -17.44 5.83 -2.77
N ASP A 144 -18.40 5.20 -2.07
CA ASP A 144 -19.36 5.88 -1.19
C ASP A 144 -18.62 6.69 -0.12
N HIS A 145 -17.62 6.05 0.53
CA HIS A 145 -16.83 6.72 1.58
C HIS A 145 -16.08 7.92 1.03
N PHE A 146 -15.37 7.80 -0.10
CA PHE A 146 -14.71 8.95 -0.75
C PHE A 146 -15.69 10.06 -1.16
N SER A 147 -16.88 9.69 -1.61
CA SER A 147 -17.93 10.64 -2.00
C SER A 147 -18.54 11.37 -0.79
N SER A 148 -18.43 10.80 0.42
CA SER A 148 -18.85 11.44 1.66
C SER A 148 -17.86 12.45 2.24
N LEU A 149 -16.60 12.46 1.76
CA LEU A 149 -15.56 13.36 2.26
C LEU A 149 -15.69 14.76 1.61
N PRO A 150 -15.45 15.86 2.35
CA PRO A 150 -15.62 17.22 1.83
C PRO A 150 -14.81 17.45 0.54
N ASP A 151 -15.36 18.16 -0.45
CA ASP A 151 -14.78 18.19 -1.79
C ASP A 151 -13.38 18.80 -1.90
N ALA A 152 -13.03 19.75 -1.03
CA ALA A 152 -11.69 20.34 -0.95
C ALA A 152 -10.66 19.45 -0.22
N SER A 153 -11.07 18.30 0.31
CA SER A 153 -10.20 17.40 1.07
C SER A 153 -9.12 16.78 0.20
N LYS A 154 -7.92 16.64 0.77
CA LYS A 154 -6.80 15.92 0.16
C LYS A 154 -6.90 14.45 0.56
N ILE A 155 -6.91 13.53 -0.40
CA ILE A 155 -6.99 12.09 -0.13
C ILE A 155 -5.72 11.43 -0.66
N ILE A 156 -5.07 10.64 0.20
CA ILE A 156 -4.01 9.69 -0.16
C ILE A 156 -4.50 8.32 0.32
N CYS A 157 -5.10 7.55 -0.58
CA CYS A 157 -5.44 6.15 -0.33
C CYS A 157 -4.39 5.24 -0.97
N ALA A 158 -3.88 4.22 -0.27
CA ALA A 158 -3.02 3.22 -0.89
C ALA A 158 -3.11 1.86 -0.19
N GLY A 159 -2.61 0.82 -0.85
CA GLY A 159 -2.63 -0.54 -0.34
C GLY A 159 -2.88 -1.56 -1.45
N ASP A 160 -3.42 -2.71 -1.07
CA ASP A 160 -3.63 -3.86 -1.94
C ASP A 160 -5.09 -3.89 -2.42
N PHE A 161 -5.32 -3.50 -3.67
CA PHE A 161 -6.65 -3.44 -4.25
C PHE A 161 -7.11 -4.78 -4.85
N ASN A 162 -6.27 -5.83 -4.83
CA ASN A 162 -6.52 -7.14 -5.45
C ASN A 162 -7.07 -7.10 -6.89
N GLU A 163 -6.92 -5.97 -7.61
CA GLU A 163 -7.36 -5.77 -8.98
C GLU A 163 -6.43 -4.81 -9.73
N TRP A 164 -6.40 -4.96 -11.06
CA TRP A 164 -5.53 -4.15 -11.92
C TRP A 164 -6.05 -2.70 -12.11
N PRO A 165 -5.19 -1.73 -12.50
CA PRO A 165 -5.52 -0.31 -12.41
C PRO A 165 -6.76 0.13 -13.18
N SER A 166 -7.07 -0.47 -14.33
CA SER A 166 -8.23 -0.11 -15.14
C SER A 166 -9.56 -0.62 -14.59
N HIS A 167 -9.59 -1.75 -13.86
CA HIS A 167 -10.78 -2.16 -13.11
C HIS A 167 -11.02 -1.24 -11.92
N VAL A 168 -9.96 -0.92 -11.17
CA VAL A 168 -10.04 0.01 -10.04
C VAL A 168 -10.52 1.41 -10.48
N LYS A 169 -9.97 1.94 -11.57
CA LYS A 169 -10.40 3.22 -12.17
C LYS A 169 -11.85 3.21 -12.68
N LYS A 170 -12.39 2.05 -13.07
CA LYS A 170 -13.80 1.93 -13.49
C LYS A 170 -14.76 1.97 -12.31
N ASN A 171 -14.34 1.50 -11.13
CA ASN A 171 -15.21 1.35 -9.97
C ASN A 171 -15.04 2.48 -8.91
N LEU A 172 -13.99 3.30 -9.01
CA LEU A 172 -13.78 4.44 -8.12
C LEU A 172 -13.89 5.76 -8.92
N ASN A 173 -14.93 6.53 -8.62
CA ASN A 173 -15.23 7.80 -9.28
C ASN A 173 -14.50 8.97 -8.62
N ASN A 174 -14.23 10.03 -9.40
CA ASN A 174 -13.66 11.30 -8.93
C ASN A 174 -12.35 11.17 -8.12
N ILE A 175 -11.58 10.11 -8.39
CA ILE A 175 -10.28 9.84 -7.79
C ILE A 175 -9.29 9.40 -8.87
N GLU A 176 -8.04 9.85 -8.78
CA GLU A 176 -6.99 9.47 -9.71
C GLU A 176 -6.30 8.18 -9.25
N ILE A 177 -6.14 7.20 -10.15
CA ILE A 177 -5.49 5.92 -9.85
C ILE A 177 -4.08 5.89 -10.44
N TYR A 178 -3.11 5.63 -9.58
CA TYR A 178 -1.69 5.52 -9.89
C TYR A 178 -1.17 4.12 -9.58
N SER A 179 -0.28 3.63 -10.44
CA SER A 179 0.40 2.35 -10.32
C SER A 179 1.91 2.51 -10.55
N PRO A 180 2.74 1.62 -10.01
CA PRO A 180 4.13 1.46 -10.45
C PRO A 180 4.18 1.03 -11.91
N ARG A 181 5.38 1.05 -12.51
CA ARG A 181 5.56 0.54 -13.87
C ARG A 181 5.21 -0.95 -13.95
N PHE A 182 4.24 -1.24 -14.81
CA PHE A 182 3.85 -2.59 -15.19
C PHE A 182 3.87 -2.72 -16.70
N ASN A 183 3.95 -3.96 -17.17
CA ASN A 183 3.93 -4.30 -18.58
C ASN A 183 2.47 -4.07 -19.10
N ASP A 184 2.25 -3.13 -20.04
CA ASP A 184 1.03 -2.79 -20.84
C ASP A 184 1.18 -2.86 -22.41
N ASN A 185 0.17 -3.38 -23.16
CA ASN A 185 0.36 -4.02 -24.49
C ASN A 185 0.29 -3.02 -25.64
N HIS A 186 0.29 -1.75 -25.25
CA HIS A 186 0.00 -0.58 -26.06
C HIS A 186 1.02 0.54 -25.77
N SER A 187 1.81 0.40 -24.70
CA SER A 187 3.14 0.97 -24.61
C SER A 187 4.11 0.23 -25.54
N ASN A 188 4.59 0.92 -26.58
CA ASN A 188 5.72 0.48 -27.41
C ASN A 188 7.03 0.25 -26.61
N ILE A 189 7.03 0.53 -25.30
CA ILE A 189 8.18 0.51 -24.40
C ILE A 189 8.01 -0.53 -23.28
N ASN A 190 6.79 -1.02 -22.99
CA ASN A 190 6.55 -1.97 -21.87
C ASN A 190 5.23 -2.80 -21.97
N PRO A 191 5.18 -4.01 -22.62
CA PRO A 191 4.12 -5.05 -22.91
C PRO A 191 2.99 -5.69 -21.98
N MET A 192 1.64 -5.65 -22.16
CA MET A 192 0.61 -6.26 -21.23
C MET A 192 0.30 -7.74 -21.40
N TYR A 193 -0.29 -8.22 -20.31
CA TYR A 193 -1.26 -9.30 -20.27
C TYR A 193 -2.68 -8.75 -20.44
N ARG A 194 -3.35 -9.07 -21.56
CA ARG A 194 -4.72 -8.64 -21.88
C ARG A 194 -5.77 -9.03 -20.83
N ASN A 195 -5.48 -10.06 -20.03
CA ASN A 195 -6.24 -10.49 -18.86
C ASN A 195 -5.23 -10.77 -17.74
N PRO A 196 -4.89 -9.79 -16.88
CA PRO A 196 -3.93 -10.01 -15.82
C PRO A 196 -4.60 -10.72 -14.64
N SER A 197 -3.89 -11.63 -13.98
CA SER A 197 -4.40 -12.37 -12.81
C SER A 197 -4.20 -11.57 -11.52
N ARG A 198 -5.11 -11.68 -10.55
CA ARG A 198 -5.16 -10.92 -9.28
C ARG A 198 -4.03 -11.22 -8.27
N TRP A 199 -2.89 -11.72 -8.73
CA TRP A 199 -1.71 -11.98 -7.91
C TRP A 199 -0.69 -10.86 -8.08
N SER A 200 -0.02 -10.45 -6.99
CA SER A 200 0.95 -9.35 -7.03
C SER A 200 2.01 -9.53 -8.12
N TYR A 201 2.30 -8.44 -8.82
CA TYR A 201 3.13 -8.46 -10.02
C TYR A 201 4.58 -8.79 -9.71
N VAL A 202 5.05 -9.80 -10.42
CA VAL A 202 6.33 -10.45 -10.21
C VAL A 202 6.95 -10.59 -11.60
N THR A 203 8.10 -9.95 -11.80
CA THR A 203 8.67 -9.60 -13.13
C THR A 203 9.24 -10.81 -13.88
N GLY A 204 8.44 -11.47 -14.72
CA GLY A 204 8.89 -12.65 -15.49
C GLY A 204 8.38 -12.74 -16.93
N ASN A 205 9.15 -13.40 -17.79
CA ASN A 205 8.87 -13.56 -19.23
C ASN A 205 7.79 -14.62 -19.59
N SER A 206 7.04 -15.16 -18.61
CA SER A 206 6.09 -16.25 -18.86
C SER A 206 4.79 -15.78 -19.52
N GLN A 207 4.38 -16.45 -20.61
CA GLN A 207 3.14 -16.18 -21.35
C GLN A 207 1.85 -16.76 -20.70
N SER A 208 1.92 -17.26 -19.46
CA SER A 208 0.73 -17.65 -18.67
C SER A 208 0.05 -16.41 -18.07
N PRO A 209 -1.28 -16.42 -17.78
CA PRO A 209 -2.08 -15.22 -17.46
C PRO A 209 -1.42 -14.30 -16.43
N GLY A 210 -0.79 -13.24 -16.95
CA GLY A 210 0.30 -12.57 -16.25
C GLY A 210 -0.17 -11.83 -15.01
N LYS A 211 0.69 -11.80 -14.00
CA LYS A 211 0.38 -11.29 -12.66
C LYS A 211 0.07 -9.78 -12.73
N ALA A 212 -0.90 -9.31 -11.97
CA ALA A 212 -1.37 -7.91 -11.99
C ALA A 212 -0.59 -7.03 -11.00
N VAL A 213 -0.39 -5.77 -11.37
CA VAL A 213 -0.09 -4.74 -10.38
C VAL A 213 -1.39 -4.41 -9.66
N ILE A 214 -1.49 -4.87 -8.42
CA ILE A 214 -2.68 -4.77 -7.56
C ILE A 214 -2.44 -3.85 -6.35
N ASP A 215 -1.18 -3.54 -6.03
CA ASP A 215 -0.88 -2.49 -5.06
C ASP A 215 -0.92 -1.14 -5.79
N LEU A 216 -1.82 -0.26 -5.37
CA LEU A 216 -2.11 1.00 -6.07
C LEU A 216 -2.15 2.17 -5.10
N ILE A 217 -2.16 3.37 -5.67
CA ILE A 217 -2.35 4.63 -4.96
C ILE A 217 -3.53 5.37 -5.61
N ALA A 218 -4.53 5.73 -4.83
CA ALA A 218 -5.71 6.49 -5.27
C ALA A 218 -5.74 7.86 -4.58
N THR A 219 -5.84 8.96 -5.35
CA THR A 219 -5.70 10.32 -4.82
C THR A 219 -6.78 11.31 -5.28
N LYS A 220 -7.20 12.20 -4.38
CA LYS A 220 -8.04 13.39 -4.66
C LYS A 220 -7.31 14.64 -4.16
N ASN A 221 -7.29 15.70 -4.97
CA ASN A 221 -6.68 17.01 -4.65
C ASN A 221 -5.19 17.00 -4.24
N VAL A 222 -4.44 15.97 -4.63
CA VAL A 222 -2.97 15.89 -4.51
C VAL A 222 -2.38 15.30 -5.80
N THR A 223 -1.10 15.52 -6.06
CA THR A 223 -0.45 15.08 -7.30
C THR A 223 0.69 14.11 -7.01
N ILE A 224 0.71 12.96 -7.67
CA ILE A 224 1.87 12.06 -7.66
C ILE A 224 2.96 12.62 -8.60
N LEU A 225 4.17 12.77 -8.08
CA LEU A 225 5.31 13.33 -8.81
C LEU A 225 5.99 12.26 -9.67
N ARG A 226 6.19 12.58 -10.95
CA ARG A 226 6.92 11.73 -11.91
C ARG A 226 8.43 11.84 -11.69
N GLU A 227 8.92 11.24 -10.62
CA GLU A 227 10.34 11.27 -10.23
C GLU A 227 10.91 9.93 -9.74
N SER A 228 10.07 8.91 -9.62
CA SER A 228 10.49 7.56 -9.25
C SER A 228 11.31 6.90 -10.37
N THR A 229 12.27 6.04 -10.02
CA THR A 229 13.16 5.36 -10.99
C THR A 229 13.36 3.89 -10.66
N ASP A 230 13.62 3.09 -11.70
CA ASP A 230 14.12 1.72 -11.59
C ASP A 230 15.23 1.49 -12.63
N SER A 231 15.89 0.33 -12.62
CA SER A 231 16.99 0.02 -13.53
C SER A 231 16.61 0.12 -15.02
N LYS A 232 15.37 -0.19 -15.40
CA LYS A 232 14.88 -0.04 -16.78
C LYS A 232 14.57 1.43 -17.10
N SER A 233 14.01 2.17 -16.16
CA SER A 233 13.70 3.60 -16.32
C SER A 233 14.97 4.44 -16.45
N ILE A 234 16.03 4.09 -15.71
CA ILE A 234 17.37 4.68 -15.82
C ILE A 234 17.97 4.38 -17.20
N LEU A 235 18.00 3.10 -17.60
CA LEU A 235 18.53 2.66 -18.90
C LEU A 235 17.86 3.35 -20.10
N ASN A 236 16.57 3.67 -19.98
CA ASN A 236 15.76 4.27 -21.05
C ASN A 236 15.48 5.77 -20.80
N ASN A 237 16.19 6.41 -19.86
CA ASN A 237 16.10 7.84 -19.54
C ASN A 237 14.67 8.38 -19.32
N TYR A 238 13.85 7.70 -18.49
CA TYR A 238 12.54 8.20 -18.09
C TYR A 238 12.25 8.04 -16.59
N LYS A 239 11.28 8.81 -16.10
CA LYS A 239 10.81 8.83 -14.72
C LYS A 239 9.38 8.30 -14.61
N MET A 240 9.12 7.64 -13.49
CA MET A 240 7.87 6.94 -13.16
C MET A 240 7.10 7.68 -12.07
N LEU A 241 5.79 7.42 -11.97
CA LEU A 241 4.94 8.01 -10.93
C LEU A 241 5.13 7.28 -9.59
N ALA A 242 5.21 5.96 -9.62
CA ALA A 242 5.55 5.12 -8.47
C ALA A 242 6.56 4.03 -8.85
N ASN A 243 7.20 3.42 -7.85
CA ASN A 243 8.17 2.34 -8.01
C ASN A 243 7.80 1.11 -7.17
N TYR A 244 8.19 -0.07 -7.64
CA TYR A 244 8.16 -1.32 -6.89
C TYR A 244 9.58 -1.75 -6.53
N ILE A 245 9.81 -2.05 -5.26
CA ILE A 245 11.09 -2.54 -4.73
C ILE A 245 10.91 -3.98 -4.24
N TRP A 246 11.78 -4.87 -4.70
CA TRP A 246 11.78 -6.31 -4.37
C TRP A 246 13.08 -6.75 -3.68
N ASP A 247 13.98 -5.81 -3.36
CA ASP A 247 15.36 -6.08 -2.92
C ASP A 247 15.42 -6.83 -1.58
N PHE A 248 14.32 -6.81 -0.80
CA PHE A 248 14.15 -7.62 0.40
C PHE A 248 14.06 -9.14 0.14
N VAL A 249 13.87 -9.58 -1.11
CA VAL A 249 13.77 -11.02 -1.46
C VAL A 249 15.16 -11.62 -1.53
N THR A 250 15.66 -12.04 -0.38
CA THR A 250 17.02 -12.60 -0.23
C THR A 250 17.02 -13.90 0.59
N PRO A 251 18.06 -14.74 0.46
CA PRO A 251 18.27 -15.89 1.34
C PRO A 251 18.28 -15.50 2.83
N ASN A 252 18.92 -14.36 3.16
CA ASN A 252 19.06 -13.83 4.52
C ASN A 252 17.71 -13.45 5.15
N ASN A 253 16.76 -12.97 4.33
CA ASN A 253 15.40 -12.64 4.75
C ASN A 253 14.45 -13.85 4.75
N GLY A 254 14.98 -15.07 4.54
CA GLY A 254 14.22 -16.32 4.63
C GLY A 254 13.59 -16.80 3.32
N TYR A 255 13.87 -16.15 2.18
CA TYR A 255 13.32 -16.54 0.87
C TYR A 255 14.10 -17.69 0.20
N GLY A 256 15.19 -18.17 0.80
CA GLY A 256 16.01 -19.24 0.24
C GLY A 256 16.57 -18.85 -1.13
N SER A 257 16.37 -19.70 -2.14
CA SER A 257 16.79 -19.44 -3.53
C SER A 257 15.76 -18.68 -4.37
N LEU A 258 14.64 -18.25 -3.80
CA LEU A 258 13.62 -17.50 -4.54
C LEU A 258 14.12 -16.10 -4.88
N LYS A 259 13.68 -15.61 -6.03
CA LYS A 259 14.01 -14.30 -6.60
C LYS A 259 12.79 -13.37 -6.63
N PRO A 260 12.98 -12.06 -6.89
CA PRO A 260 11.88 -11.13 -7.19
C PRO A 260 10.84 -11.68 -8.18
N GLU A 261 11.26 -12.44 -9.20
CA GLU A 261 10.43 -13.06 -10.24
C GLU A 261 9.69 -14.37 -9.87
N ASP A 262 9.88 -14.91 -8.66
CA ASP A 262 9.25 -16.16 -8.24
C ASP A 262 7.91 -15.99 -7.49
N TYR A 263 7.11 -17.06 -7.43
CA TYR A 263 5.87 -17.11 -6.64
C TYR A 263 6.16 -17.33 -5.15
N LYS A 264 5.76 -16.39 -4.28
CA LYS A 264 6.15 -16.36 -2.86
C LYS A 264 5.01 -16.62 -1.89
N SER A 265 3.76 -16.63 -2.35
CA SER A 265 2.57 -16.69 -1.47
C SER A 265 2.43 -17.95 -0.62
N HIS A 266 3.19 -19.00 -0.92
CA HIS A 266 3.32 -20.19 -0.08
C HIS A 266 4.10 -19.93 1.24
N LEU A 267 4.93 -18.89 1.30
CA LEU A 267 5.69 -18.46 2.48
C LEU A 267 4.84 -17.59 3.41
N ALA A 268 3.84 -18.20 4.06
CA ALA A 268 2.93 -17.51 4.97
C ALA A 268 3.68 -16.78 6.11
N GLY A 269 3.44 -15.48 6.26
CA GLY A 269 4.11 -14.62 7.24
C GLY A 269 5.35 -13.87 6.72
N LEU A 270 5.81 -14.17 5.51
CA LEU A 270 6.79 -13.36 4.77
C LEU A 270 6.09 -12.55 3.67
N PRO A 271 6.39 -11.25 3.49
CA PRO A 271 5.81 -10.44 2.42
C PRO A 271 5.94 -11.11 1.04
N ASP A 272 4.83 -11.18 0.30
CA ASP A 272 4.75 -11.73 -1.05
C ASP A 272 4.33 -10.69 -2.11
N HIS A 273 4.28 -9.40 -1.72
CA HIS A 273 4.10 -8.23 -2.58
C HIS A 273 5.34 -7.33 -2.54
N ALA A 274 5.52 -6.52 -3.58
CA ALA A 274 6.56 -5.49 -3.63
C ALA A 274 6.32 -4.37 -2.60
N ILE A 275 7.38 -3.65 -2.21
CA ILE A 275 7.23 -2.36 -1.56
C ILE A 275 6.90 -1.32 -2.65
N LEU A 276 5.73 -0.68 -2.54
CA LEU A 276 5.32 0.40 -3.42
C LEU A 276 5.72 1.76 -2.83
N THR A 277 6.48 2.55 -3.60
CA THR A 277 6.89 3.90 -3.18
C THR A 277 6.47 4.95 -4.19
N ALA A 278 6.11 6.14 -3.70
CA ALA A 278 5.81 7.31 -4.52
C ALA A 278 6.14 8.62 -3.80
N SER A 279 6.32 9.69 -4.58
CA SER A 279 6.43 11.05 -4.05
C SER A 279 5.16 11.83 -4.36
N ILE A 280 4.64 12.55 -3.37
CA ILE A 280 3.33 13.20 -3.41
C ILE A 280 3.52 14.69 -3.14
N LYS A 281 2.89 15.53 -3.97
CA LYS A 281 2.79 16.96 -3.79
C LYS A 281 1.38 17.31 -3.32
N THR A 282 1.30 17.99 -2.18
CA THR A 282 0.07 18.45 -1.52
C THR A 282 -0.04 19.97 -1.53
#